data_AF-A0A8H6FFL5-F1
#
_entry.id   AF-A0A8H6FFL5-F1
#
_cell.length_a   1.000
_cell.length_b   1.000
_cell.length_c   1.000
_cell.angle_alpha   90.00
_cell.angle_beta   90.00
_cell.angle_gamma   90.00
#
_symmetry.space_group_name_H-M   'P 1'
#
loop_
_entity.id
_entity.type
_entity.pdbx_description
1 polymer ?
#
loop_
_entity_poly.entity_id
_entity_poly.type
_entity_poly.pdbx_seq_one_letter_code
_entity_poly.pdbx_strand_id
1 'polypeptide(L)'
;MEVLCREYWHANQEGSGPLLAATISPIAPPNYLNRLDAIYGDTNAASISRDISYSLTKTANAAIQYPNPEINSWTEIYSAYWYAIGAILAAEHPTTKPDWTKVYEAWKDVANTVIKGYSGGVLEAWTLPVLYTAGKHLRAFAIKADENARASGGDTSFNAGGLQEDIAGDFGKNEKLEDAARVINRMFTLCISDRAPLEESRKWGLYYTTNLLFKTYFKLNSIGLSKNILRALSASKTDMPTLEAFPRSHIVTFKYYVGVIQFLEEDYAQAEENLTSAWHMCHRSATRNIELILTYLIPTLLLTRQQLPSSRLLSPYPSLGSLFAPLTLAIRIGSLSAFDTALAEGEHEFVKRRIYLTLERGRDICLRNLLRKVYLAGDLDEEGKRNTRIYVKDFAAAIRLGESGASGEGMDVEMDGSAGENNDEVECLVANMIYKNLMKGYISRERGIVVLSKNGAFPGTGI
;
A
#
# COMPACT_ATOMS: atom_id res chain seq x y z
N MET A 1 -28.39 -19.74 21.18
CA MET A 1 -26.98 -20.02 21.50
C MET A 1 -26.48 -21.35 20.96
N GLU A 2 -27.36 -22.34 20.73
CA GLU A 2 -26.96 -23.67 20.25
C GLU A 2 -26.21 -23.65 18.91
N VAL A 3 -26.57 -22.75 17.99
CA VAL A 3 -25.86 -22.59 16.71
C VAL A 3 -24.40 -22.20 16.92
N LEU A 4 -24.15 -21.16 17.74
CA LEU A 4 -22.81 -20.66 18.04
C LEU A 4 -21.95 -21.73 18.73
N CYS A 5 -22.52 -22.41 19.72
CA CYS A 5 -21.81 -23.47 20.45
C CYS A 5 -21.53 -24.68 19.56
N ARG A 6 -22.45 -25.08 18.67
CA ARG A 6 -22.22 -26.17 17.72
C ARG A 6 -21.07 -25.85 16.76
N GLU A 7 -21.03 -24.63 16.22
CA GLU A 7 -19.94 -24.19 15.34
C GLU A 7 -18.60 -24.13 16.09
N TYR A 8 -18.59 -23.65 17.34
CA TYR A 8 -17.40 -23.67 18.21
C TYR A 8 -16.86 -25.11 18.40
N TRP A 9 -17.73 -26.05 18.77
CA TRP A 9 -17.32 -27.43 19.02
C TRP A 9 -16.86 -28.13 17.75
N HIS A 10 -17.48 -27.85 16.60
CA HIS A 10 -17.02 -28.34 15.30
C HIS A 10 -15.61 -27.83 14.98
N ALA A 11 -15.36 -26.52 15.15
CA ALA A 11 -14.04 -25.93 14.89
C ALA A 11 -12.95 -26.51 15.80
N ASN A 12 -13.28 -26.76 17.07
CA ASN A 12 -12.37 -27.35 18.05
C ASN A 12 -12.06 -28.83 17.74
N GLN A 13 -13.07 -29.62 17.36
CA GLN A 13 -12.86 -31.03 16.98
C GLN A 13 -11.97 -31.16 15.74
N GLU A 14 -12.08 -30.24 14.78
CA GLU A 14 -11.22 -30.22 13.59
C GLU A 14 -9.86 -29.53 13.84
N GLY A 15 -9.66 -28.84 14.96
CA GLY A 15 -8.47 -28.01 15.21
C GLY A 15 -8.32 -26.86 14.21
N SER A 16 -9.43 -26.36 13.66
CA SER A 16 -9.44 -25.42 12.54
C SER A 16 -9.64 -23.98 12.99
N GLY A 17 -8.54 -23.23 13.07
CA GLY A 17 -8.56 -21.81 13.38
C GLY A 17 -9.49 -20.98 12.48
N PRO A 18 -9.51 -21.18 11.15
CA PRO A 18 -10.43 -20.47 10.25
C PRO A 18 -11.91 -20.73 10.55
N LEU A 19 -12.29 -21.97 10.92
CA LEU A 19 -13.67 -22.26 11.30
C LEU A 19 -14.02 -21.60 12.64
N LEU A 20 -13.09 -21.61 13.59
CA LEU A 20 -13.28 -20.92 14.86
C LEU A 20 -13.45 -19.41 14.66
N ALA A 21 -12.66 -18.81 13.77
CA ALA A 21 -12.80 -17.42 13.40
C ALA A 21 -14.13 -17.09 12.72
N ALA A 22 -14.70 -18.01 11.95
CA ALA A 22 -16.01 -17.85 11.34
C ALA A 22 -17.13 -17.72 12.39
N THR A 23 -16.96 -18.31 13.58
CA THR A 23 -17.96 -18.20 14.68
C THR A 23 -18.17 -16.77 15.15
N ILE A 24 -17.15 -15.92 15.06
CA ILE A 24 -17.22 -14.50 15.41
C ILE A 24 -17.35 -13.60 14.17
N SER A 25 -17.71 -14.13 13.00
CA SER A 25 -17.86 -13.29 11.79
C SER A 25 -19.03 -12.31 11.95
N PRO A 26 -18.85 -10.99 11.74
CA PRO A 26 -19.97 -10.05 11.75
C PRO A 26 -20.76 -10.05 10.43
N ILE A 27 -20.43 -10.95 9.50
CA ILE A 27 -21.11 -11.10 8.22
C ILE A 27 -21.73 -12.49 8.20
N ALA A 28 -23.04 -12.55 7.96
CA ALA A 28 -23.76 -13.81 7.82
C ALA A 28 -23.28 -14.58 6.58
N PRO A 29 -23.07 -15.90 6.68
CA PRO A 29 -22.62 -16.69 5.55
C PRO A 29 -23.76 -16.84 4.51
N PRO A 30 -23.45 -17.05 3.21
CA PRO A 30 -24.47 -17.06 2.15
C PRO A 30 -25.55 -18.14 2.32
N ASN A 31 -25.19 -19.24 3.00
CA ASN A 31 -26.08 -20.35 3.30
C ASN A 31 -26.98 -20.11 4.54
N TYR A 32 -26.70 -19.07 5.34
CA TYR A 32 -27.47 -18.75 6.54
C TYR A 32 -27.51 -17.24 6.80
N LEU A 33 -28.32 -16.53 6.00
CA LEU A 33 -28.40 -15.07 6.00
C LEU A 33 -28.89 -14.48 7.33
N ASN A 34 -29.80 -15.17 8.03
CA ASN A 34 -30.36 -14.71 9.31
C ASN A 34 -29.53 -15.18 10.53
N ARG A 35 -28.26 -15.56 10.32
CA ARG A 35 -27.40 -16.08 11.40
C ARG A 35 -27.27 -15.11 12.57
N LEU A 36 -27.08 -13.82 12.27
CA LEU A 36 -26.88 -12.80 13.29
C LEU A 36 -28.16 -12.56 14.10
N ASP A 37 -29.32 -12.47 13.42
CA ASP A 37 -30.63 -12.34 14.07
C ASP A 37 -30.94 -13.52 14.98
N ALA A 38 -30.66 -14.75 14.53
CA ALA A 38 -30.86 -15.95 15.32
C ALA A 38 -29.99 -15.96 16.58
N ILE A 39 -28.70 -15.63 16.46
CA ILE A 39 -27.79 -15.56 17.62
C ILE A 39 -28.24 -14.46 18.59
N TYR A 40 -28.66 -13.31 18.08
CA TYR A 40 -29.08 -12.19 18.92
C TYR A 40 -30.40 -12.50 19.65
N GLY A 41 -31.39 -13.03 18.94
CA GLY A 41 -32.73 -13.33 19.47
C GLY A 41 -32.82 -14.53 20.41
N ASP A 42 -31.82 -15.41 20.43
CA ASP A 42 -31.80 -16.61 21.27
C ASP A 42 -31.64 -16.34 22.79
N THR A 43 -31.21 -15.14 23.19
CA THR A 43 -30.93 -14.80 24.59
C THR A 43 -31.10 -13.30 24.84
N ASN A 44 -30.82 -12.84 26.06
CA ASN A 44 -30.96 -11.45 26.48
C ASN A 44 -29.74 -10.97 27.30
N ALA A 45 -29.61 -9.66 27.47
CA ALA A 45 -28.48 -9.03 28.14
C ALA A 45 -28.27 -9.50 29.60
N ALA A 46 -29.32 -9.94 30.30
CA ALA A 46 -29.23 -10.38 31.69
C ALA A 46 -28.72 -11.82 31.83
N SER A 47 -28.92 -12.68 30.82
CA SER A 47 -28.58 -14.10 30.88
C SER A 47 -27.46 -14.54 29.95
N ILE A 48 -27.01 -13.70 29.01
CA ILE A 48 -26.03 -14.02 27.95
C ILE A 48 -24.81 -14.83 28.44
N SER A 49 -24.10 -14.33 29.46
CA SER A 49 -22.87 -14.98 29.97
C SER A 49 -23.17 -16.37 30.56
N ARG A 50 -24.27 -16.49 31.30
CA ARG A 50 -24.71 -17.77 31.90
C ARG A 50 -25.16 -18.75 30.82
N ASP A 51 -25.91 -18.28 29.84
CA ASP A 51 -26.46 -19.11 28.77
C ASP A 51 -25.34 -19.64 27.85
N ILE A 52 -24.34 -18.81 27.54
CA ILE A 52 -23.12 -19.24 26.81
C ILE A 52 -22.33 -20.25 27.63
N SER A 53 -22.00 -19.93 28.87
CA SER A 53 -21.21 -20.79 29.73
C SER A 53 -21.87 -22.17 29.87
N TYR A 54 -23.18 -22.19 30.15
CA TYR A 54 -23.96 -23.42 30.22
C TYR A 54 -23.96 -24.19 28.89
N SER A 55 -24.14 -23.52 27.76
CA SER A 55 -24.19 -24.18 26.45
C SER A 55 -22.83 -24.75 26.02
N LEU A 56 -21.74 -24.05 26.31
CA LEU A 56 -20.37 -24.53 26.08
C LEU A 56 -20.07 -25.74 26.96
N THR A 57 -20.40 -25.71 28.26
CA THR A 57 -20.15 -26.84 29.17
C THR A 57 -21.05 -28.04 28.91
N LYS A 58 -22.34 -27.83 28.56
CA LYS A 58 -23.29 -28.93 28.33
C LYS A 58 -23.00 -29.71 27.05
N THR A 59 -22.55 -29.01 26.00
CA THR A 59 -22.26 -29.60 24.68
C THR A 59 -20.85 -30.18 24.61
N ALA A 60 -20.04 -29.99 25.66
CA ALA A 60 -18.76 -30.66 25.79
C ALA A 60 -18.97 -32.17 25.74
N ASN A 61 -18.51 -32.81 24.65
CA ASN A 61 -18.42 -34.26 24.58
C ASN A 61 -17.67 -34.75 25.81
N ALA A 62 -18.19 -35.76 26.51
CA ALA A 62 -17.59 -36.31 27.73
C ALA A 62 -16.11 -36.76 27.57
N ALA A 63 -15.62 -36.86 26.33
CA ALA A 63 -14.24 -37.22 25.98
C ALA A 63 -13.25 -36.04 25.90
N ILE A 64 -13.70 -34.77 25.78
CA ILE A 64 -12.82 -33.58 25.67
C ILE A 64 -13.27 -32.54 26.70
N GLN A 65 -12.68 -32.60 27.89
CA GLN A 65 -12.86 -31.58 28.92
C GLN A 65 -11.85 -30.46 28.71
N TYR A 66 -12.29 -29.32 28.20
CA TYR A 66 -11.45 -28.12 28.16
C TYR A 66 -11.27 -27.54 29.57
N PRO A 67 -10.12 -26.92 29.86
CA PRO A 67 -9.92 -26.21 31.11
C PRO A 67 -10.98 -25.12 31.31
N ASN A 68 -11.55 -25.04 32.52
CA ASN A 68 -12.44 -23.94 32.94
C ASN A 68 -11.97 -22.53 32.53
N PRO A 69 -10.68 -22.14 32.61
CA PRO A 69 -10.24 -20.81 32.16
C PRO A 69 -10.44 -20.55 30.66
N GLU A 70 -10.36 -21.58 29.82
CA GLU A 70 -10.61 -21.45 28.38
C GLU A 70 -12.09 -21.24 28.09
N ILE A 71 -12.97 -22.04 28.70
CA ILE A 71 -14.43 -21.87 28.59
C ILE A 71 -14.85 -20.48 29.06
N ASN A 72 -14.27 -19.98 30.16
CA ASN A 72 -14.53 -18.63 30.65
C ASN A 72 -14.08 -17.55 29.66
N SER A 73 -12.90 -17.70 29.05
CA SER A 73 -12.39 -16.76 28.04
C SER A 73 -13.29 -16.72 26.80
N TRP A 74 -13.73 -17.88 26.31
CA TRP A 74 -14.69 -17.96 25.20
C TRP A 74 -16.06 -17.42 25.55
N THR A 75 -16.50 -17.60 26.80
CA THR A 75 -17.74 -17.02 27.32
C THR A 75 -17.68 -15.50 27.28
N GLU A 76 -16.56 -14.89 27.70
CA GLU A 76 -16.34 -13.45 27.60
C GLU A 76 -16.33 -12.96 26.15
N ILE A 77 -15.60 -13.64 25.26
CA ILE A 77 -15.50 -13.29 23.83
C ILE A 77 -16.88 -13.34 23.16
N TYR A 78 -17.65 -14.41 23.37
CA TYR A 78 -18.97 -14.57 22.79
C TYR A 78 -20.02 -13.64 23.39
N SER A 79 -19.88 -13.29 24.68
CA SER A 79 -20.74 -12.27 25.29
C SER A 79 -20.49 -10.90 24.65
N ALA A 80 -19.23 -10.50 24.48
CA ALA A 80 -18.87 -9.25 23.79
C ALA A 80 -19.35 -9.27 22.33
N TYR A 81 -19.20 -10.41 21.64
CA TYR A 81 -19.66 -10.57 20.26
C TYR A 81 -21.19 -10.46 20.15
N TRP A 82 -21.96 -10.99 21.10
CA TRP A 82 -23.42 -10.84 21.12
C TRP A 82 -23.85 -9.35 21.23
N TYR A 83 -23.20 -8.57 22.08
CA TYR A 83 -23.44 -7.12 22.15
C TYR A 83 -23.07 -6.42 20.83
N ALA A 84 -21.96 -6.82 20.21
CA ALA A 84 -21.55 -6.29 18.92
C ALA A 84 -22.56 -6.64 17.80
N ILE A 85 -23.13 -7.85 17.80
CA ILE A 85 -24.21 -8.23 16.87
C ILE A 85 -25.40 -7.29 17.05
N GLY A 86 -25.85 -7.06 18.29
CA GLY A 86 -26.97 -6.15 18.55
C GLY A 86 -26.72 -4.74 18.00
N ALA A 87 -25.50 -4.22 18.15
CA ALA A 87 -25.12 -2.93 17.57
C ALA A 87 -25.10 -2.96 16.04
N ILE A 88 -24.60 -4.04 15.42
CA ILE A 88 -24.56 -4.21 13.95
C ILE A 88 -25.98 -4.25 13.40
N LEU A 89 -26.85 -5.09 13.95
CA LEU A 89 -28.25 -5.22 13.52
C LEU A 89 -28.99 -3.88 13.65
N ALA A 90 -28.76 -3.13 14.74
CA ALA A 90 -29.34 -1.80 14.90
C ALA A 90 -28.82 -0.79 13.87
N ALA A 91 -27.54 -0.87 13.47
CA ALA A 91 -26.97 0.01 12.46
C ALA A 91 -27.39 -0.37 11.04
N GLU A 92 -27.67 -1.63 10.75
CA GLU A 92 -28.10 -2.12 9.44
C GLU A 92 -29.62 -2.05 9.24
N HIS A 93 -30.39 -1.77 10.30
CA HIS A 93 -31.84 -1.69 10.22
C HIS A 93 -32.29 -0.52 9.32
N PRO A 94 -33.18 -0.74 8.32
CA PRO A 94 -33.50 0.25 7.28
C PRO A 94 -34.12 1.55 7.78
N THR A 95 -34.78 1.51 8.95
CA THR A 95 -35.59 2.62 9.46
C THR A 95 -34.84 3.52 10.45
N THR A 96 -33.67 3.11 10.94
CA THR A 96 -32.91 3.85 11.96
C THR A 96 -31.66 4.46 11.36
N LYS A 97 -31.32 5.67 11.78
CA LYS A 97 -30.04 6.27 11.40
C LYS A 97 -28.91 5.38 11.94
N PRO A 98 -27.98 4.89 11.09
CA PRO A 98 -26.93 3.99 11.53
C PRO A 98 -26.03 4.70 12.55
N ASP A 99 -25.71 4.02 13.64
CA ASP A 99 -24.74 4.47 14.66
C ASP A 99 -23.50 3.57 14.62
N TRP A 100 -22.62 3.86 13.66
CA TRP A 100 -21.40 3.08 13.45
C TRP A 100 -20.38 3.27 14.58
N THR A 101 -20.50 4.34 15.37
CA THR A 101 -19.67 4.56 16.57
C THR A 101 -19.96 3.51 17.63
N LYS A 102 -21.24 3.21 17.90
CA LYS A 102 -21.61 2.12 18.82
C LYS A 102 -21.13 0.75 18.33
N VAL A 103 -21.22 0.50 17.02
CA VAL A 103 -20.70 -0.74 16.42
C VAL A 103 -19.19 -0.86 16.65
N TYR A 104 -18.44 0.23 16.45
CA TYR A 104 -17.01 0.25 16.68
C TYR A 104 -16.65 -0.03 18.15
N GLU A 105 -17.28 0.66 19.11
CA GLU A 105 -16.97 0.45 20.54
C GLU A 105 -17.33 -0.98 20.98
N ALA A 106 -18.48 -1.52 20.57
CA ALA A 106 -18.84 -2.90 20.87
C ALA A 106 -17.86 -3.92 20.25
N TRP A 107 -17.39 -3.67 19.01
CA TRP A 107 -16.40 -4.53 18.37
C TRP A 107 -14.99 -4.40 18.96
N LYS A 108 -14.65 -3.21 19.47
CA LYS A 108 -13.41 -2.98 20.21
C LYS A 108 -13.38 -3.82 21.48
N ASP A 109 -14.51 -4.02 22.14
CA ASP A 109 -14.61 -4.95 23.27
C ASP A 109 -14.38 -6.41 22.86
N VAL A 110 -14.89 -6.84 21.70
CA VAL A 110 -14.55 -8.15 21.11
C VAL A 110 -13.04 -8.28 20.88
N ALA A 111 -12.42 -7.27 20.28
CA ALA A 111 -10.97 -7.28 20.05
C ALA A 111 -10.18 -7.32 21.37
N ASN A 112 -10.59 -6.56 22.39
CA ASN A 112 -9.94 -6.51 23.70
C ASN A 112 -10.09 -7.83 24.48
N THR A 113 -11.24 -8.50 24.42
CA THR A 113 -11.45 -9.81 25.06
C THR A 113 -10.59 -10.89 24.40
N VAL A 114 -10.45 -10.87 23.08
CA VAL A 114 -9.52 -11.77 22.36
C VAL A 114 -8.06 -11.49 22.75
N ILE A 115 -7.64 -10.21 22.79
CA ILE A 115 -6.31 -9.80 23.28
C ILE A 115 -6.07 -10.28 24.71
N LYS A 116 -7.08 -10.18 25.60
CA LYS A 116 -7.01 -10.65 26.99
C LYS A 116 -6.80 -12.16 27.05
N GLY A 117 -7.51 -12.94 26.23
CA GLY A 117 -7.35 -14.40 26.14
C GLY A 117 -5.92 -14.83 25.78
N TYR A 118 -5.29 -14.16 24.81
CA TYR A 118 -3.88 -14.41 24.48
C TYR A 118 -2.91 -13.89 25.55
N SER A 119 -3.19 -12.74 26.14
CA SER A 119 -2.34 -12.15 27.19
C SER A 119 -2.31 -13.02 28.44
N GLY A 120 -3.43 -13.67 28.76
CA GLY A 120 -3.58 -14.62 29.86
C GLY A 120 -2.99 -16.02 29.58
N GLY A 121 -2.45 -16.26 28.38
CA GLY A 121 -1.91 -17.56 27.99
C GLY A 121 -2.96 -18.66 27.85
N VAL A 122 -4.24 -18.29 27.69
CA VAL A 122 -5.35 -19.25 27.60
C VAL A 122 -5.61 -19.68 26.16
N LEU A 123 -5.43 -18.77 25.21
CA LEU A 123 -5.65 -19.05 23.79
C LEU A 123 -4.35 -19.50 23.10
N GLU A 124 -4.41 -20.64 22.44
CA GLU A 124 -3.29 -21.25 21.72
C GLU A 124 -3.07 -20.64 20.32
N ALA A 125 -1.90 -20.87 19.72
CA ALA A 125 -1.54 -20.27 18.42
C ALA A 125 -2.45 -20.69 17.24
N TRP A 126 -3.04 -21.88 17.24
CA TRP A 126 -3.93 -22.30 16.16
C TRP A 126 -5.20 -21.43 16.07
N THR A 127 -5.56 -20.74 17.16
CA THR A 127 -6.72 -19.83 17.21
C THR A 127 -6.44 -18.45 16.59
N LEU A 128 -5.21 -18.15 16.16
CA LEU A 128 -4.81 -16.85 15.58
C LEU A 128 -5.74 -16.28 14.50
N PRO A 129 -6.42 -17.07 13.64
CA PRO A 129 -7.41 -16.54 12.71
C PRO A 129 -8.57 -15.75 13.37
N VAL A 130 -8.85 -16.01 14.65
CA VAL A 130 -9.82 -15.25 15.46
C VAL A 130 -9.30 -13.84 15.71
N LEU A 131 -8.02 -13.71 16.11
CA LEU A 131 -7.32 -12.42 16.23
C LEU A 131 -7.35 -11.65 14.90
N TYR A 132 -7.16 -12.37 13.79
CA TYR A 132 -7.16 -11.79 12.45
C TYR A 132 -8.51 -11.18 12.08
N THR A 133 -9.58 -11.90 12.41
CA THR A 133 -10.97 -11.50 12.15
C THR A 133 -11.35 -10.32 13.03
N ALA A 134 -11.04 -10.38 14.32
CA ALA A 134 -11.26 -9.28 15.26
C ALA A 134 -10.58 -7.99 14.77
N GLY A 135 -9.28 -8.03 14.44
CA GLY A 135 -8.53 -6.86 13.96
C GLY A 135 -8.99 -6.35 12.59
N LYS A 136 -9.33 -7.23 11.65
CA LYS A 136 -9.84 -6.86 10.32
C LYS A 136 -11.14 -6.07 10.41
N HIS A 137 -12.09 -6.58 11.20
CA HIS A 137 -13.40 -5.94 11.35
C HIS A 137 -13.34 -4.71 12.24
N LEU A 138 -12.46 -4.68 13.26
CA LEU A 138 -12.20 -3.47 14.04
C LEU A 138 -11.80 -2.30 13.14
N ARG A 139 -10.83 -2.53 12.23
CA ARG A 139 -10.41 -1.54 11.24
C ARG A 139 -11.56 -1.12 10.32
N ALA A 140 -12.37 -2.07 9.85
CA ALA A 140 -13.48 -1.78 8.95
C ALA A 140 -14.58 -0.94 9.63
N PHE A 141 -14.95 -1.27 10.86
CA PHE A 141 -15.93 -0.52 11.63
C PHE A 141 -15.42 0.85 12.05
N ALA A 142 -14.12 0.98 12.38
CA ALA A 142 -13.51 2.28 12.64
C ALA A 142 -13.64 3.22 11.43
N ILE A 143 -13.35 2.73 10.22
CA ILE A 143 -13.52 3.52 8.98
C ILE A 143 -14.98 3.95 8.81
N LYS A 144 -15.94 3.03 8.99
CA LYS A 144 -17.37 3.35 8.89
C LYS A 144 -17.83 4.35 9.96
N ALA A 145 -17.30 4.24 11.17
CA ALA A 145 -17.61 5.15 12.28
C ALA A 145 -17.10 6.57 11.98
N ASP A 146 -15.85 6.71 11.55
CA ASP A 146 -15.29 8.00 11.18
C ASP A 146 -16.00 8.61 9.95
N GLU A 147 -16.37 7.80 8.95
CA GLU A 147 -17.17 8.25 7.80
C GLU A 147 -18.57 8.72 8.21
N ASN A 148 -19.23 8.03 9.15
CA ASN A 148 -20.53 8.43 9.70
C ASN A 148 -20.43 9.72 10.51
N ALA A 149 -19.39 9.86 11.35
CA ALA A 149 -19.15 11.07 12.12
C ALA A 149 -18.97 12.29 11.19
N ARG A 150 -18.24 12.13 10.07
CA ARG A 150 -18.10 13.19 9.05
C ARG A 150 -19.42 13.52 8.37
N ALA A 151 -20.19 12.50 7.98
CA ALA A 151 -21.49 12.71 7.32
C ALA A 151 -22.51 13.38 8.25
N SER A 152 -22.44 13.12 9.56
CA SER A 152 -23.31 13.72 10.57
C SER A 152 -22.84 15.10 11.06
N GLY A 153 -21.56 15.45 10.87
CA GLY A 153 -20.94 16.68 11.36
C GLY A 153 -20.86 17.83 10.34
N GLY A 154 -21.51 17.72 9.18
CA GLY A 154 -21.51 18.78 8.17
C GLY A 154 -22.52 19.88 8.49
N ASP A 155 -22.12 20.91 9.28
CA ASP A 155 -22.42 22.35 9.04
C ASP A 155 -21.83 23.35 10.08
N THR A 156 -20.69 23.10 10.73
CA THR A 156 -20.05 24.15 11.58
C THR A 156 -18.53 24.14 11.54
N SER A 157 -17.93 24.34 10.36
CA SER A 157 -16.60 24.95 10.29
C SER A 157 -16.41 25.71 8.99
N PHE A 158 -17.23 26.74 8.80
CA PHE A 158 -16.79 27.93 8.09
C PHE A 158 -15.98 28.76 9.09
N ASN A 159 -14.65 28.64 9.04
CA ASN A 159 -13.79 29.74 9.48
C ASN A 159 -12.49 29.77 8.68
N ALA A 160 -12.50 30.71 7.74
CA ALA A 160 -11.42 31.60 7.31
C ALA A 160 -9.98 31.29 7.75
N GLY A 161 -9.12 31.08 6.75
CA GLY A 161 -7.66 31.26 6.90
C GLY A 161 -6.86 30.38 5.95
N GLY A 162 -6.50 30.89 4.78
CA GLY A 162 -5.74 30.17 3.77
C GLY A 162 -4.35 29.71 4.21
N LEU A 163 -3.86 28.68 3.52
CA LEU A 163 -2.45 28.26 3.44
C LEU A 163 -1.76 27.70 4.71
N GLN A 164 -2.48 27.34 5.76
CA GLN A 164 -1.87 26.74 6.97
C GLN A 164 -2.49 25.39 7.40
N GLU A 165 -3.16 24.64 6.51
CA GLU A 165 -3.71 23.31 6.83
C GLU A 165 -2.78 22.13 6.46
N ASP A 166 -1.68 22.34 5.73
CA ASP A 166 -0.83 21.23 5.27
C ASP A 166 0.21 20.74 6.30
N ILE A 167 0.35 21.41 7.45
CA ILE A 167 1.37 21.08 8.46
C ILE A 167 0.76 20.64 9.81
N ALA A 168 -0.48 21.03 10.11
CA ALA A 168 -1.23 20.51 11.25
C ALA A 168 -2.10 19.35 10.77
N GLY A 169 -1.59 18.13 10.92
CA GLY A 169 -2.19 16.92 10.37
C GLY A 169 -3.66 16.71 10.73
N ASP A 170 -4.27 15.78 9.99
CA ASP A 170 -5.64 15.25 10.03
C ASP A 170 -6.12 14.68 11.40
N PHE A 171 -5.49 15.08 12.50
CA PHE A 171 -5.56 14.62 13.91
C PHE A 171 -6.94 14.73 14.59
N GLY A 172 -8.01 15.00 13.83
CA GLY A 172 -9.38 15.00 14.33
C GLY A 172 -10.39 14.31 13.41
N LYS A 173 -10.02 13.94 12.18
CA LYS A 173 -10.99 13.38 11.21
C LYS A 173 -11.10 11.86 11.28
N ASN A 174 -10.17 11.17 11.95
CA ASN A 174 -10.07 9.70 11.98
C ASN A 174 -9.86 9.14 13.42
N GLU A 175 -10.56 9.70 14.42
CA GLU A 175 -10.35 9.34 15.84
C GLU A 175 -10.51 7.83 16.09
N LYS A 176 -11.54 7.19 15.52
CA LYS A 176 -11.79 5.76 15.74
C LYS A 176 -10.76 4.91 15.01
N LEU A 177 -10.31 5.32 13.84
CA LEU A 177 -9.26 4.60 13.12
C LEU A 177 -7.88 4.72 13.80
N GLU A 178 -7.55 5.86 14.41
CA GLU A 178 -6.36 6.01 15.25
C GLU A 178 -6.42 5.10 16.48
N ASP A 179 -7.57 5.06 17.15
CA ASP A 179 -7.79 4.18 18.29
C ASP A 179 -7.70 2.70 17.89
N ALA A 180 -8.29 2.32 16.75
CA ALA A 180 -8.15 0.99 16.17
C ALA A 180 -6.68 0.65 15.90
N ALA A 181 -5.88 1.61 15.43
CA ALA A 181 -4.45 1.41 15.20
C ALA A 181 -3.72 1.06 16.51
N ARG A 182 -4.07 1.71 17.64
CA ARG A 182 -3.49 1.37 18.96
C ARG A 182 -3.86 -0.05 19.39
N VAL A 183 -5.10 -0.46 19.19
CA VAL A 183 -5.56 -1.83 19.52
C VAL A 183 -4.87 -2.87 18.64
N ILE A 184 -4.78 -2.65 17.33
CA ILE A 184 -4.06 -3.54 16.40
C ILE A 184 -2.57 -3.58 16.74
N ASN A 185 -1.98 -2.47 17.20
CA ASN A 185 -0.59 -2.45 17.63
C ASN A 185 -0.37 -3.33 18.87
N ARG A 186 -1.33 -3.38 19.81
CA ARG A 186 -1.29 -4.36 20.90
C ARG A 186 -1.33 -5.80 20.37
N MET A 187 -2.14 -6.10 19.34
CA MET A 187 -2.16 -7.43 18.71
C MET A 187 -0.79 -7.79 18.08
N PHE A 188 -0.15 -6.83 17.41
CA PHE A 188 1.20 -6.99 16.88
C PHE A 188 2.22 -7.26 18.00
N THR A 189 2.19 -6.45 19.07
CA THR A 189 3.06 -6.62 20.24
C THR A 189 2.89 -8.00 20.87
N LEU A 190 1.66 -8.50 20.99
CA LEU A 190 1.40 -9.86 21.49
C LEU A 190 2.08 -10.95 20.67
N CYS A 191 2.10 -10.79 19.34
CA CYS A 191 2.70 -11.77 18.44
C CYS A 191 4.24 -11.70 18.46
N ILE A 192 4.81 -10.49 18.46
CA ILE A 192 6.28 -10.31 18.39
C ILE A 192 6.99 -10.60 19.71
N SER A 193 6.36 -10.33 20.86
CA SER A 193 6.96 -10.57 22.17
C SER A 193 6.85 -12.02 22.64
N ASP A 194 6.24 -12.88 21.81
CA ASP A 194 6.00 -14.27 22.17
C ASP A 194 7.30 -15.08 22.21
N ARG A 195 7.48 -15.83 23.30
CA ARG A 195 8.70 -16.63 23.57
C ARG A 195 8.45 -18.13 23.53
N ALA A 196 7.23 -18.56 23.19
CA ALA A 196 6.94 -19.97 22.99
C ALA A 196 7.79 -20.55 21.84
N PRO A 197 8.05 -21.87 21.84
CA PRO A 197 8.64 -22.56 20.70
C PRO A 197 7.87 -22.28 19.41
N LEU A 198 8.54 -22.31 18.26
CA LEU A 198 7.93 -21.91 16.99
C LEU A 198 6.66 -22.68 16.63
N GLU A 199 6.54 -23.94 17.06
CA GLU A 199 5.38 -24.81 16.81
C GLU A 199 4.10 -24.26 17.46
N GLU A 200 4.21 -23.66 18.64
CA GLU A 200 3.09 -23.12 19.43
C GLU A 200 3.10 -21.60 19.49
N SER A 201 3.98 -20.96 18.69
CA SER A 201 4.20 -19.52 18.82
C SER A 201 3.14 -18.69 18.12
N ARG A 202 2.76 -17.59 18.77
CA ARG A 202 1.93 -16.53 18.20
C ARG A 202 2.64 -15.71 17.12
N LYS A 203 3.95 -15.92 16.92
CA LYS A 203 4.74 -15.30 15.83
C LYS A 203 4.19 -15.61 14.44
N TRP A 204 3.43 -16.70 14.26
CA TRP A 204 2.70 -16.98 13.02
C TRP A 204 1.68 -15.88 12.65
N GLY A 205 1.22 -15.08 13.62
CA GLY A 205 0.30 -13.96 13.43
C GLY A 205 0.96 -12.64 13.04
N LEU A 206 2.28 -12.59 12.98
CA LEU A 206 3.02 -11.34 12.89
C LEU A 206 2.83 -10.63 11.56
N TYR A 207 3.02 -11.31 10.43
CA TYR A 207 2.83 -10.65 9.12
C TYR A 207 1.39 -10.22 8.88
N TYR A 208 0.39 -10.95 9.40
CA TYR A 208 -1.00 -10.53 9.27
C TYR A 208 -1.28 -9.26 10.08
N THR A 209 -0.86 -9.22 11.35
CA THR A 209 -1.04 -8.03 12.20
C THR A 209 -0.25 -6.83 11.70
N THR A 210 0.98 -7.03 11.22
CA THR A 210 1.76 -6.01 10.51
C THR A 210 1.02 -5.48 9.26
N ASN A 211 0.47 -6.36 8.43
CA ASN A 211 -0.27 -5.95 7.24
C ASN A 211 -1.54 -5.16 7.58
N LEU A 212 -2.22 -5.49 8.69
CA LEU A 212 -3.33 -4.68 9.20
C LEU A 212 -2.85 -3.29 9.65
N LEU A 213 -1.73 -3.21 10.37
CA LEU A 213 -1.14 -1.93 10.77
C LEU A 213 -0.77 -1.08 9.56
N PHE A 214 -0.09 -1.64 8.55
CA PHE A 214 0.22 -0.92 7.31
C PHE A 214 -1.05 -0.40 6.64
N LYS A 215 -2.06 -1.25 6.46
CA LYS A 215 -3.36 -0.83 5.91
C LYS A 215 -3.98 0.32 6.71
N THR A 216 -3.84 0.33 8.02
CA THR A 216 -4.37 1.38 8.90
C THR A 216 -3.54 2.66 8.80
N TYR A 217 -2.22 2.61 8.95
CA TYR A 217 -1.34 3.78 8.88
C TYR A 217 -1.34 4.45 7.51
N PHE A 218 -1.40 3.69 6.42
CA PHE A 218 -1.55 4.27 5.08
C PHE A 218 -2.88 5.01 4.91
N LYS A 219 -3.97 4.50 5.51
CA LYS A 219 -5.28 5.17 5.48
C LYS A 219 -5.31 6.43 6.34
N LEU A 220 -4.57 6.44 7.45
CA LEU A 220 -4.37 7.59 8.34
C LEU A 220 -3.32 8.60 7.82
N ASN A 221 -2.75 8.40 6.62
CA ASN A 221 -1.63 9.19 6.10
C ASN A 221 -0.41 9.25 7.06
N SER A 222 -0.25 8.28 7.95
CA SER A 222 0.79 8.24 8.99
C SER A 222 1.87 7.21 8.65
N ILE A 223 2.38 7.26 7.41
CA ILE A 223 3.29 6.25 6.84
C ILE A 223 4.56 6.08 7.69
N GLY A 224 5.06 7.17 8.29
CA GLY A 224 6.23 7.15 9.17
C GLY A 224 6.13 6.18 10.35
N LEU A 225 4.93 5.90 10.87
CA LEU A 225 4.72 4.94 11.95
C LEU A 225 5.05 3.49 11.51
N SER A 226 4.92 3.20 10.22
CA SER A 226 5.26 1.89 9.65
C SER A 226 6.74 1.55 9.83
N LYS A 227 7.62 2.55 9.88
CA LYS A 227 9.07 2.36 10.12
C LYS A 227 9.36 1.77 11.50
N ASN A 228 8.55 2.11 12.51
CA ASN A 228 8.69 1.54 13.86
C ASN A 228 8.40 0.03 13.82
N ILE A 229 7.38 -0.37 13.07
CA ILE A 229 7.01 -1.78 12.89
C ILE A 229 8.12 -2.54 12.15
N LEU A 230 8.66 -1.97 11.06
CA LEU A 230 9.77 -2.58 10.32
C LEU A 230 11.02 -2.76 11.19
N ARG A 231 11.38 -1.76 12.01
CA ARG A 231 12.50 -1.86 12.95
C ARG A 231 12.29 -2.96 13.98
N ALA A 232 11.08 -3.08 14.53
CA ALA A 232 10.75 -4.15 15.48
C ALA A 232 10.85 -5.55 14.81
N LEU A 233 10.36 -5.69 13.57
CA LEU A 233 10.49 -6.94 12.80
C LEU A 233 11.95 -7.30 12.50
N SER A 234 12.76 -6.33 12.10
CA SER A 234 14.18 -6.56 11.84
C SER A 234 14.93 -7.01 13.10
N ALA A 235 14.58 -6.46 14.27
CA ALA A 235 15.18 -6.84 15.55
C ALA A 235 14.79 -8.26 16.01
N SER A 236 13.64 -8.78 15.59
CA SER A 236 13.15 -10.12 15.96
C SER A 236 13.46 -11.20 14.92
N LYS A 237 14.16 -10.87 13.82
CA LYS A 237 14.37 -11.74 12.64
C LYS A 237 14.97 -13.11 12.95
N THR A 238 15.87 -13.20 13.93
CA THR A 238 16.55 -14.46 14.30
C THR A 238 15.59 -15.47 14.92
N ASP A 239 14.56 -15.00 15.61
CA ASP A 239 13.65 -15.84 16.39
C ASP A 239 12.31 -16.08 15.66
N MET A 240 12.23 -15.82 14.36
CA MET A 240 11.02 -15.93 13.55
C MET A 240 11.10 -17.08 12.53
N PRO A 241 9.96 -17.69 12.17
CA PRO A 241 9.91 -18.59 11.03
C PRO A 241 10.39 -17.88 9.76
N THR A 242 10.92 -18.64 8.81
CA THR A 242 11.31 -18.10 7.51
C THR A 242 10.09 -17.50 6.80
N LEU A 243 10.31 -16.44 6.02
CA LEU A 243 9.22 -15.73 5.32
C LEU A 243 8.38 -16.68 4.47
N GLU A 244 9.00 -17.68 3.85
CA GLU A 244 8.35 -18.68 2.98
C GLU A 244 7.38 -19.61 3.71
N ALA A 245 7.52 -19.75 5.03
CA ALA A 245 6.61 -20.58 5.83
C ALA A 245 5.24 -19.91 6.05
N PHE A 246 5.12 -18.61 5.76
CA PHE A 246 3.86 -17.87 5.90
C PHE A 246 2.98 -17.99 4.64
N PRO A 247 1.65 -17.80 4.78
CA PRO A 247 0.77 -17.75 3.62
C PRO A 247 1.22 -16.70 2.59
N ARG A 248 1.25 -17.07 1.31
CA ARG A 248 1.68 -16.18 0.21
C ARG A 248 0.91 -14.87 0.19
N SER A 249 -0.38 -14.87 0.57
CA SER A 249 -1.21 -13.66 0.69
C SER A 249 -0.65 -12.66 1.72
N HIS A 250 -0.09 -13.14 2.83
CA HIS A 250 0.54 -12.30 3.85
C HIS A 250 1.87 -11.75 3.34
N ILE A 251 2.68 -12.60 2.70
CA ILE A 251 4.00 -12.21 2.16
C ILE A 251 3.85 -11.15 1.07
N VAL A 252 2.96 -11.36 0.09
CA VAL A 252 2.73 -10.41 -1.01
C VAL A 252 2.28 -9.06 -0.48
N THR A 253 1.34 -9.05 0.49
CA THR A 253 0.86 -7.80 1.09
C THR A 253 1.97 -7.09 1.86
N PHE A 254 2.79 -7.83 2.61
CA PHE A 254 3.92 -7.28 3.36
C PHE A 254 4.96 -6.67 2.42
N LYS A 255 5.39 -7.42 1.41
CA LYS A 255 6.36 -6.99 0.40
C LYS A 255 5.88 -5.78 -0.38
N TYR A 256 4.58 -5.73 -0.74
CA TYR A 256 3.98 -4.55 -1.35
C TYR A 256 4.14 -3.30 -0.47
N TYR A 257 3.72 -3.36 0.80
CA TYR A 257 3.82 -2.19 1.68
C TYR A 257 5.26 -1.79 1.99
N VAL A 258 6.16 -2.74 2.22
CA VAL A 258 7.60 -2.46 2.39
C VAL A 258 8.15 -1.75 1.16
N GLY A 259 7.84 -2.26 -0.04
CA GLY A 259 8.26 -1.66 -1.30
C GLY A 259 7.73 -0.25 -1.49
N VAL A 260 6.46 0.02 -1.14
CA VAL A 260 5.88 1.37 -1.20
C VAL A 260 6.51 2.30 -0.16
N ILE A 261 6.82 1.83 1.05
CA ILE A 261 7.50 2.64 2.06
C ILE A 261 8.89 3.05 1.54
N GLN A 262 9.66 2.11 1.01
CA GLN A 262 10.99 2.36 0.45
C GLN A 262 10.93 3.28 -0.78
N PHE A 263 9.91 3.11 -1.62
CA PHE A 263 9.64 3.99 -2.75
C PHE A 263 9.45 5.45 -2.31
N LEU A 264 8.65 5.67 -1.27
CA LEU A 264 8.40 7.02 -0.72
C LEU A 264 9.61 7.60 0.02
N GLU A 265 10.53 6.75 0.47
CA GLU A 265 11.84 7.14 1.02
C GLU A 265 12.90 7.35 -0.05
N GLU A 266 12.54 7.19 -1.33
CA GLU A 266 13.43 7.25 -2.49
C GLU A 266 14.54 6.18 -2.52
N ASP A 267 14.41 5.12 -1.70
CA ASP A 267 15.24 3.93 -1.82
C ASP A 267 14.68 3.01 -2.91
N TYR A 268 14.88 3.43 -4.16
CA TYR A 268 14.36 2.72 -5.33
C TYR A 268 14.97 1.33 -5.51
N ALA A 269 16.19 1.09 -5.01
CA ALA A 269 16.86 -0.21 -5.13
C ALA A 269 16.13 -1.27 -4.29
N GLN A 270 15.87 -0.98 -3.01
CA GLN A 270 15.11 -1.91 -2.18
C GLN A 270 13.63 -1.96 -2.57
N ALA A 271 13.04 -0.83 -3.00
CA ALA A 271 11.67 -0.80 -3.50
C ALA A 271 11.49 -1.75 -4.69
N GLU A 272 12.44 -1.75 -5.63
CA GLU A 272 12.42 -2.64 -6.79
C GLU A 272 12.41 -4.11 -6.36
N GLU A 273 13.31 -4.51 -5.46
CA GLU A 273 13.41 -5.89 -4.99
C GLU A 273 12.09 -6.36 -4.35
N ASN A 274 11.55 -5.55 -3.44
CA ASN A 274 10.33 -5.90 -2.70
C ASN A 274 9.08 -5.89 -3.59
N LEU A 275 8.92 -4.89 -4.47
CA LEU A 275 7.78 -4.82 -5.40
C LEU A 275 7.85 -5.90 -6.48
N THR A 276 9.04 -6.22 -6.99
CA THR A 276 9.23 -7.31 -7.96
C THR A 276 8.92 -8.66 -7.32
N SER A 277 9.38 -8.90 -6.09
CA SER A 277 9.04 -10.09 -5.31
C SER A 277 7.53 -10.19 -5.08
N ALA A 278 6.88 -9.10 -4.67
CA ALA A 278 5.43 -9.05 -4.50
C ALA A 278 4.69 -9.39 -5.81
N TRP A 279 5.14 -8.83 -6.94
CA TRP A 279 4.54 -9.07 -8.26
C TRP A 279 4.63 -10.53 -8.68
N HIS A 280 5.80 -11.16 -8.55
CA HIS A 280 5.99 -12.57 -8.91
C HIS A 280 5.23 -13.56 -8.02
N MET A 281 5.05 -13.22 -6.74
CA MET A 281 4.30 -14.05 -5.79
C MET A 281 2.79 -13.83 -5.85
N CYS A 282 2.33 -12.74 -6.47
CA CYS A 282 0.91 -12.40 -6.55
C CYS A 282 0.15 -13.40 -7.44
N HIS A 283 -1.07 -13.74 -7.02
CA HIS A 283 -1.90 -14.68 -7.78
C HIS A 283 -2.39 -14.03 -9.09
N ARG A 284 -2.35 -14.76 -10.21
CA ARG A 284 -2.68 -14.24 -11.54
C ARG A 284 -4.11 -13.70 -11.67
N SER A 285 -5.06 -14.23 -10.89
CA SER A 285 -6.44 -13.73 -10.86
C SER A 285 -6.64 -12.48 -10.00
N ALA A 286 -5.66 -12.10 -9.18
CA ALA A 286 -5.75 -10.94 -8.30
C ALA A 286 -5.40 -9.65 -9.04
N THR A 287 -6.14 -9.34 -10.11
CA THR A 287 -5.88 -8.23 -11.04
C THR A 287 -5.71 -6.90 -10.33
N ARG A 288 -6.60 -6.56 -9.40
CA ARG A 288 -6.51 -5.35 -8.58
C ARG A 288 -5.21 -5.26 -7.77
N ASN A 289 -4.75 -6.37 -7.20
CA ASN A 289 -3.52 -6.37 -6.40
C ASN A 289 -2.30 -6.21 -7.30
N ILE A 290 -2.31 -6.84 -8.48
CA ILE A 290 -1.25 -6.66 -9.48
C ILE A 290 -1.22 -5.20 -9.93
N GLU A 291 -2.37 -4.58 -10.18
CA GLU A 291 -2.47 -3.18 -10.57
C GLU A 291 -1.86 -2.24 -9.52
N LEU A 292 -2.15 -2.48 -8.23
CA LEU A 292 -1.55 -1.73 -7.12
C LEU A 292 -0.02 -1.89 -7.09
N ILE A 293 0.49 -3.11 -7.26
CA ILE A 293 1.94 -3.36 -7.28
C ILE A 293 2.59 -2.63 -8.48
N LEU A 294 2.00 -2.77 -9.67
CA LEU A 294 2.51 -2.16 -10.91
C LEU A 294 2.50 -0.63 -10.86
N THR A 295 1.55 -0.03 -10.16
CA THR A 295 1.48 1.43 -9.97
C THR A 295 2.79 2.01 -9.42
N TYR A 296 3.48 1.28 -8.53
CA TYR A 296 4.75 1.71 -7.94
C TYR A 296 5.96 1.05 -8.63
N LEU A 297 5.81 -0.20 -9.10
CA LEU A 297 6.90 -0.91 -9.76
C LEU A 297 7.29 -0.28 -11.10
N ILE A 298 6.32 0.21 -11.89
CA ILE A 298 6.60 0.84 -13.20
C ILE A 298 7.50 2.08 -13.05
N PRO A 299 7.15 3.09 -12.22
CA PRO A 299 8.05 4.22 -11.97
C PRO A 299 9.40 3.80 -11.39
N THR A 300 9.43 2.76 -10.54
CA THR A 300 10.69 2.28 -9.94
C THR A 300 11.63 1.73 -11.01
N LEU A 301 11.14 0.82 -11.87
CA LEU A 301 11.90 0.23 -12.97
C LEU A 301 12.32 1.25 -14.02
N LEU A 302 11.53 2.31 -14.21
CA LEU A 302 11.90 3.43 -15.05
C LEU A 302 13.17 4.13 -14.52
N LEU A 303 13.28 4.34 -13.21
CA LEU A 303 14.45 5.02 -12.65
C LEU A 303 15.67 4.10 -12.48
N THR A 304 15.47 2.89 -11.98
CA THR A 304 16.59 1.99 -11.63
C THR A 304 17.17 1.30 -12.86
N ARG A 305 16.32 0.80 -13.76
CA ARG A 305 16.71 0.00 -14.91
C ARG A 305 16.51 0.70 -16.25
N GLN A 306 15.90 1.90 -16.24
CA GLN A 306 15.44 2.57 -17.46
C GLN A 306 14.58 1.64 -18.32
N GLN A 307 13.67 0.89 -17.71
CA GLN A 307 12.77 -0.02 -18.42
C GLN A 307 11.36 0.58 -18.53
N LEU A 308 10.81 0.55 -19.73
CA LEU A 308 9.42 0.97 -20.00
C LEU A 308 8.46 -0.22 -19.96
N PRO A 309 7.21 -0.03 -19.51
CA PRO A 309 6.21 -1.07 -19.55
C PRO A 309 5.88 -1.42 -21.01
N SER A 310 5.74 -2.72 -21.29
CA SER A 310 5.28 -3.17 -22.61
C SER A 310 3.76 -2.98 -22.75
N SER A 311 3.28 -2.75 -23.97
CA SER A 311 1.83 -2.68 -24.25
C SER A 311 1.11 -3.97 -23.83
N ARG A 312 1.79 -5.13 -23.93
CA ARG A 312 1.26 -6.42 -23.47
C ARG A 312 1.07 -6.45 -21.95
N LEU A 313 1.99 -5.86 -21.18
CA LEU A 313 1.88 -5.75 -19.72
C LEU A 313 0.71 -4.85 -19.31
N LEU A 314 0.50 -3.73 -20.03
CA LEU A 314 -0.56 -2.76 -19.72
C LEU A 314 -1.94 -3.19 -20.22
N SER A 315 -2.02 -4.01 -21.27
CA SER A 315 -3.30 -4.42 -21.88
C SER A 315 -4.38 -4.95 -20.93
N PRO A 316 -4.07 -5.71 -19.86
CA PRO A 316 -5.09 -6.19 -18.93
C PRO A 316 -5.56 -5.13 -17.91
N TYR A 317 -4.91 -3.96 -17.86
CA TYR A 317 -5.11 -2.92 -16.85
C TYR A 317 -5.37 -1.56 -17.52
N PRO A 318 -6.62 -1.27 -17.93
CA PRO A 318 -6.95 -0.05 -18.69
C PRO A 318 -6.57 1.25 -17.98
N SER A 319 -6.75 1.29 -16.66
CA SER A 319 -6.38 2.41 -15.77
C SER A 319 -4.87 2.68 -15.73
N LEU A 320 -4.03 1.64 -15.77
CA LEU A 320 -2.59 1.81 -15.89
C LEU A 320 -2.20 2.18 -17.32
N GLY A 321 -2.90 1.62 -18.31
CA GLY A 321 -2.73 1.96 -19.72
C GLY A 321 -2.92 3.45 -19.97
N SER A 322 -4.02 4.04 -19.49
CA SER A 322 -4.32 5.46 -19.68
C SER A 322 -3.28 6.39 -19.04
N LEU A 323 -2.69 5.98 -17.91
CA LEU A 323 -1.72 6.79 -17.20
C LEU A 323 -0.29 6.64 -17.74
N PHE A 324 0.16 5.41 -17.98
CA PHE A 324 1.57 5.14 -18.31
C PHE A 324 1.85 5.05 -19.80
N ALA A 325 0.87 4.74 -20.66
CA ALA A 325 1.12 4.61 -22.10
C ALA A 325 1.55 5.93 -22.77
N PRO A 326 0.92 7.09 -22.49
CA PRO A 326 1.35 8.37 -23.06
C PRO A 326 2.79 8.74 -22.66
N LEU A 327 3.12 8.63 -21.36
CA LEU A 327 4.47 8.86 -20.84
C LEU A 327 5.50 7.90 -21.48
N THR A 328 5.14 6.62 -21.62
CA THR A 328 5.99 5.61 -22.24
C THR A 328 6.28 5.92 -23.70
N LEU A 329 5.27 6.39 -24.44
CA LEU A 329 5.43 6.80 -25.83
C LEU A 329 6.34 8.02 -25.94
N ALA A 330 6.07 9.06 -25.13
CA ALA A 330 6.84 10.30 -25.11
C ALA A 330 8.33 10.04 -24.82
N ILE A 331 8.64 9.23 -23.80
CA ILE A 331 10.01 8.83 -23.47
C ILE A 331 10.66 8.09 -24.65
N ARG A 332 9.96 7.11 -25.24
CA ARG A 332 10.51 6.31 -26.34
C ARG A 332 10.84 7.17 -27.56
N ILE A 333 9.99 8.14 -27.89
CA ILE A 333 10.24 9.07 -28.99
C ILE A 333 11.12 10.27 -28.59
N GLY A 334 11.46 10.44 -27.31
CA GLY A 334 12.23 11.60 -26.85
C GLY A 334 11.53 12.93 -27.12
N SER A 335 10.21 13.00 -26.91
CA SER A 335 9.44 14.25 -27.03
C SER A 335 9.18 14.82 -25.63
N LEU A 336 9.82 15.96 -25.33
CA LEU A 336 9.68 16.65 -24.05
C LEU A 336 8.28 17.24 -23.88
N SER A 337 7.76 17.94 -24.90
CA SER A 337 6.37 18.45 -24.90
C SER A 337 5.34 17.35 -24.63
N ALA A 338 5.39 16.23 -25.34
CA ALA A 338 4.43 15.14 -25.13
C ALA A 338 4.57 14.50 -23.74
N PHE A 339 5.77 14.52 -23.16
CA PHE A 339 5.99 14.03 -21.79
C PHE A 339 5.36 14.99 -20.78
N ASP A 340 5.61 16.29 -20.92
CA ASP A 340 5.10 17.33 -20.02
C ASP A 340 3.57 17.40 -20.09
N THR A 341 2.97 17.32 -21.29
CA THR A 341 1.51 17.21 -21.47
C THR A 341 0.93 15.95 -20.82
N ALA A 342 1.54 14.78 -21.05
CA ALA A 342 1.08 13.53 -20.44
C ALA A 342 1.18 13.53 -18.91
N LEU A 343 2.21 14.21 -18.37
CA LEU A 343 2.40 14.35 -16.92
C LEU A 343 1.33 15.27 -16.32
N ALA A 344 1.02 16.39 -16.99
CA ALA A 344 -0.02 17.33 -16.59
C ALA A 344 -1.43 16.71 -16.67
N GLU A 345 -1.77 16.01 -17.76
CA GLU A 345 -3.06 15.33 -17.91
C GLU A 345 -3.33 14.29 -16.81
N GLY A 346 -2.27 13.62 -16.33
CA GLY A 346 -2.35 12.62 -15.27
C GLY A 346 -2.10 13.14 -13.85
N GLU A 347 -1.82 14.44 -13.68
CA GLU A 347 -1.27 15.03 -12.45
C GLU A 347 -2.09 14.63 -11.21
N HIS A 348 -3.41 14.85 -11.25
CA HIS A 348 -4.30 14.56 -10.14
C HIS A 348 -4.20 13.09 -9.66
N GLU A 349 -4.15 12.13 -10.59
CA GLU A 349 -4.04 10.71 -10.24
C GLU A 349 -2.62 10.34 -9.79
N PHE A 350 -1.59 10.96 -10.35
CA PHE A 350 -0.19 10.74 -9.93
C PHE A 350 0.09 11.29 -8.52
N VAL A 351 -0.41 12.48 -8.20
CA VAL A 351 -0.29 13.11 -6.88
C VAL A 351 -1.03 12.28 -5.84
N LYS A 352 -2.28 11.90 -6.12
CA LYS A 352 -3.10 11.04 -5.25
C LYS A 352 -2.42 9.71 -4.93
N ARG A 353 -1.69 9.13 -5.89
CA ARG A 353 -0.94 7.87 -5.73
C ARG A 353 0.48 8.06 -5.19
N ARG A 354 0.94 9.31 -5.05
CA ARG A 354 2.31 9.70 -4.63
C ARG A 354 3.41 9.21 -5.55
N ILE A 355 3.15 9.21 -6.86
CA ILE A 355 4.12 8.79 -7.89
C ILE A 355 4.53 9.94 -8.82
N TYR A 356 3.93 11.12 -8.69
CA TYR A 356 4.20 12.29 -9.54
C TYR A 356 5.68 12.67 -9.58
N LEU A 357 6.28 12.96 -8.43
CA LEU A 357 7.70 13.38 -8.33
C LEU A 357 8.66 12.31 -8.87
N THR A 358 8.33 11.03 -8.69
CA THR A 358 9.13 9.93 -9.24
C THR A 358 9.01 9.87 -10.77
N LEU A 359 7.81 10.09 -11.31
CA LEU A 359 7.59 10.10 -12.75
C LEU A 359 8.25 11.30 -13.42
N GLU A 360 8.23 12.47 -12.78
CA GLU A 360 8.90 13.69 -13.25
C GLU A 360 10.41 13.45 -13.51
N ARG A 361 11.09 12.68 -12.65
CA ARG A 361 12.48 12.25 -12.85
C ARG A 361 12.68 11.43 -14.14
N GLY A 362 11.61 10.83 -14.68
CA GLY A 362 11.61 10.18 -15.98
C GLY A 362 11.87 11.12 -17.16
N ARG A 363 11.71 12.44 -16.98
CA ARG A 363 12.03 13.46 -18.00
C ARG A 363 13.48 13.40 -18.45
N ASP A 364 14.41 13.07 -17.54
CA ASP A 364 15.84 12.86 -17.86
C ASP A 364 16.04 11.81 -18.96
N ILE A 365 15.25 10.72 -18.92
CA ILE A 365 15.35 9.62 -19.90
C ILE A 365 14.78 10.07 -21.23
N CYS A 366 13.70 10.86 -21.22
CA CYS A 366 13.13 11.47 -22.42
C CYS A 366 14.16 12.42 -23.09
N LEU A 367 14.78 13.30 -22.31
CA LEU A 367 15.84 14.20 -22.77
C LEU A 367 17.04 13.43 -23.32
N ARG A 368 17.52 12.40 -22.62
CA ARG A 368 18.57 11.51 -23.13
C ARG A 368 18.21 10.95 -24.50
N ASN A 369 16.97 10.52 -24.71
CA ASN A 369 16.53 9.96 -25.98
C ASN A 369 16.48 11.01 -27.10
N LEU A 370 16.09 12.25 -26.79
CA LEU A 370 16.18 13.39 -27.71
C LEU A 370 17.63 13.66 -28.11
N LEU A 371 18.54 13.80 -27.14
CA LEU A 371 19.97 14.03 -27.40
C LEU A 371 20.59 12.89 -28.22
N ARG A 372 20.18 11.64 -27.94
CA ARG A 372 20.59 10.48 -28.74
C ARG A 372 20.11 10.58 -30.18
N LYS A 373 18.89 11.07 -30.43
CA LYS A 373 18.39 11.30 -31.80
C LYS A 373 19.23 12.34 -32.54
N VAL A 374 19.62 13.44 -31.88
CA VAL A 374 20.51 14.44 -32.46
C VAL A 374 21.85 13.82 -32.84
N TYR A 375 22.46 13.02 -31.95
CA TYR A 375 23.69 12.29 -32.27
C TYR A 375 23.54 11.33 -33.46
N LEU A 376 22.41 10.62 -33.56
CA LEU A 376 22.17 9.68 -34.65
C LEU A 376 21.85 10.37 -35.99
N ALA A 377 21.29 11.58 -35.94
CA ALA A 377 21.03 12.41 -37.11
C ALA A 377 22.30 13.09 -37.65
N GLY A 378 23.36 13.18 -36.84
CA GLY A 378 24.64 13.76 -37.25
C GLY A 378 25.36 12.97 -38.34
N ASP A 379 26.24 13.67 -39.04
CA ASP A 379 26.98 13.15 -40.19
C ASP A 379 27.90 11.96 -39.82
N LEU A 380 28.14 11.12 -40.82
CA LEU A 380 29.17 10.09 -40.75
C LEU A 380 30.52 10.71 -41.12
N ASP A 381 31.57 10.32 -40.42
CA ASP A 381 32.94 10.63 -40.81
C ASP A 381 33.38 9.83 -42.05
N GLU A 382 34.56 10.15 -42.58
CA GLU A 382 35.14 9.50 -43.77
C GLU A 382 35.33 7.98 -43.61
N GLU A 383 35.34 7.47 -42.36
CA GLU A 383 35.44 6.05 -42.03
C GLU A 383 34.06 5.38 -41.87
N GLY A 384 32.96 6.11 -42.14
CA GLY A 384 31.59 5.62 -41.98
C GLY A 384 31.12 5.49 -40.53
N LYS A 385 31.85 6.08 -39.56
CA LYS A 385 31.47 6.13 -38.14
C LYS A 385 30.76 7.45 -37.83
N ARG A 386 29.94 7.47 -36.78
CA ARG A 386 29.21 8.67 -36.38
C ARG A 386 30.16 9.74 -35.85
N ASN A 387 30.04 10.97 -36.33
CA ASN A 387 30.78 12.10 -35.79
C ASN A 387 30.47 12.26 -34.30
N THR A 388 31.50 12.18 -33.47
CA THR A 388 31.35 12.29 -32.01
C THR A 388 31.39 13.72 -31.50
N ARG A 389 31.61 14.71 -32.37
CA ARG A 389 31.63 16.13 -32.01
C ARG A 389 30.34 16.78 -32.47
N ILE A 390 29.48 17.15 -31.53
CA ILE A 390 28.18 17.78 -31.80
C ILE A 390 28.23 19.20 -31.26
N TYR A 391 27.75 20.19 -32.01
CA TYR A 391 27.70 21.55 -31.49
C TYR A 391 26.56 21.69 -30.46
N VAL A 392 26.80 22.46 -29.40
CA VAL A 392 25.78 22.73 -28.35
C VAL A 392 24.52 23.33 -28.96
N LYS A 393 24.67 24.19 -29.98
CA LYS A 393 23.55 24.78 -30.74
C LYS A 393 22.64 23.74 -31.41
N ASP A 394 23.15 22.57 -31.79
CA ASP A 394 22.37 21.53 -32.45
C ASP A 394 21.45 20.83 -31.44
N PHE A 395 21.96 20.62 -30.21
CA PHE A 395 21.14 20.19 -29.08
C PHE A 395 20.12 21.26 -28.68
N ALA A 396 20.52 22.53 -28.62
CA ALA A 396 19.62 23.64 -28.32
C ALA A 396 18.47 23.73 -29.33
N ALA A 397 18.76 23.59 -30.64
CA ALA A 397 17.75 23.57 -31.69
C ALA A 397 16.76 22.41 -31.51
N ALA A 398 17.24 21.22 -31.16
CA ALA A 398 16.40 20.06 -30.93
C ALA A 398 15.49 20.20 -29.70
N ILE A 399 15.99 20.77 -28.61
CA ILE A 399 15.21 21.04 -27.40
C ILE A 399 14.11 22.07 -27.69
N ARG A 400 14.46 23.19 -28.35
CA ARG A 400 13.49 24.22 -28.76
C ARG A 400 12.40 23.67 -29.68
N LEU A 401 12.77 22.83 -30.65
CA LEU A 401 11.81 22.16 -31.53
C LEU A 401 10.91 21.18 -30.74
N GLY A 402 11.47 20.54 -29.72
CA GLY A 402 10.77 19.61 -28.84
C GLY A 402 9.78 20.30 -27.89
N GLU A 403 10.06 21.53 -27.47
CA GLU A 403 9.25 22.30 -26.50
C GLU A 403 8.16 23.15 -27.18
N SER A 404 8.42 23.66 -28.39
CA SER A 404 7.46 24.46 -29.18
C SER A 404 6.19 23.71 -29.62
N GLY A 405 6.08 22.41 -29.34
CA GLY A 405 4.88 21.61 -29.56
C GLY A 405 3.87 21.62 -28.41
N ALA A 406 4.24 22.11 -27.21
CA ALA A 406 3.32 22.23 -26.07
C ALA A 406 2.78 23.66 -25.97
N SER A 407 1.46 23.78 -25.89
CA SER A 407 0.77 25.02 -25.54
C SER A 407 1.20 25.50 -24.14
N GLY A 408 2.02 26.55 -24.11
CA GLY A 408 1.89 27.68 -23.17
C GLY A 408 2.28 27.54 -21.71
N GLU A 409 2.43 26.36 -21.11
CA GLU A 409 2.59 26.25 -19.64
C GLU A 409 3.56 25.13 -19.20
N GLY A 410 4.79 25.13 -19.72
CA GLY A 410 5.83 24.17 -19.32
C GLY A 410 7.17 24.85 -19.16
N MET A 411 7.59 25.05 -17.89
CA MET A 411 8.80 25.77 -17.46
C MET A 411 8.88 27.19 -18.06
N ASP A 412 8.66 28.21 -17.24
CA ASP A 412 9.10 29.57 -17.56
C ASP A 412 10.63 29.58 -17.65
N VAL A 413 11.18 29.05 -18.75
CA VAL A 413 12.45 29.54 -19.25
C VAL A 413 12.10 30.91 -19.78
N GLU A 414 12.21 31.92 -18.90
CA GLU A 414 12.16 33.32 -19.27
C GLU A 414 13.16 33.50 -20.43
N MET A 415 12.65 33.46 -21.65
CA MET A 415 13.43 33.67 -22.86
C MET A 415 13.68 35.18 -22.99
N ASP A 416 14.60 35.69 -22.17
CA ASP A 416 15.31 36.91 -22.53
C ASP A 416 16.17 36.60 -23.76
N GLY A 417 16.14 37.51 -24.73
CA GLY A 417 16.56 37.30 -26.12
C GLY A 417 18.07 37.18 -26.35
N SER A 418 18.83 36.64 -25.40
CA SER A 418 20.27 36.41 -25.56
C SER A 418 20.53 34.95 -25.99
N ALA A 419 21.11 34.77 -27.18
CA ALA A 419 21.51 33.46 -27.67
C ALA A 419 22.62 32.79 -26.82
N GLY A 420 23.22 33.52 -25.86
CA GLY A 420 24.23 33.04 -24.92
C GLY A 420 23.65 32.26 -23.74
N GLU A 421 22.58 32.76 -23.13
CA GLU A 421 21.93 32.10 -21.97
C GLU A 421 21.33 30.74 -22.32
N ASN A 422 20.83 30.59 -23.55
CA ASN A 422 20.26 29.33 -24.03
C ASN A 422 21.31 28.22 -24.24
N ASN A 423 22.59 28.54 -24.43
CA ASN A 423 23.63 27.53 -24.52
C ASN A 423 24.09 27.06 -23.14
N ASP A 424 24.12 27.96 -22.16
CA ASP A 424 24.50 27.63 -20.78
C ASP A 424 23.51 26.66 -20.12
N GLU A 425 22.21 26.82 -20.37
CA GLU A 425 21.19 25.88 -19.91
C GLU A 425 21.35 24.49 -20.55
N VAL A 426 21.56 24.45 -21.87
CA VAL A 426 21.78 23.19 -22.60
C VAL A 426 23.06 22.50 -22.15
N GLU A 427 24.13 23.25 -21.89
CA GLU A 427 25.35 22.72 -21.30
C GLU A 427 25.09 22.13 -19.91
N CYS A 428 24.28 22.79 -19.07
CA CYS A 428 23.87 22.26 -17.77
C CYS A 428 23.08 20.94 -17.90
N LEU A 429 22.11 20.89 -18.82
CA LEU A 429 21.34 19.68 -19.11
C LEU A 429 22.24 18.52 -19.58
N VAL A 430 23.17 18.79 -20.51
CA VAL A 430 24.13 17.80 -20.99
C VAL A 430 25.08 17.36 -19.87
N ALA A 431 25.56 18.29 -19.04
CA ALA A 431 26.41 17.98 -17.90
C ALA A 431 25.69 17.04 -16.93
N ASN A 432 24.40 17.27 -16.66
CA ASN A 432 23.57 16.38 -15.85
C ASN A 432 23.41 14.98 -16.47
N MET A 433 23.25 14.87 -17.79
CA MET A 433 23.20 13.58 -18.47
C MET A 433 24.53 12.82 -18.38
N ILE A 434 25.65 13.54 -18.44
CA ILE A 434 27.00 12.96 -18.27
C ILE A 434 27.20 12.49 -16.82
N TYR A 435 26.85 13.33 -15.84
CA TYR A 435 26.93 13.00 -14.43
C TYR A 435 26.09 11.76 -14.05
N LYS A 436 24.86 11.68 -14.56
CA LYS A 436 23.95 10.54 -14.37
C LYS A 436 24.35 9.29 -15.19
N ASN A 437 25.45 9.35 -15.94
CA ASN A 437 25.92 8.28 -16.83
C ASN A 437 24.88 7.85 -17.88
N LEU A 438 23.99 8.77 -18.26
CA LEU A 438 23.00 8.60 -19.34
C LEU A 438 23.60 8.95 -20.71
N MET A 439 24.70 9.72 -20.70
CA MET A 439 25.51 10.14 -21.83
C MET A 439 26.99 10.06 -21.44
N LYS A 440 27.88 9.69 -22.35
CA LYS A 440 29.32 9.60 -22.10
C LYS A 440 30.07 10.55 -23.01
N GLY A 441 30.77 11.51 -22.42
CA GLY A 441 31.53 12.52 -23.13
C GLY A 441 32.00 13.64 -22.21
N TYR A 442 32.45 14.75 -22.81
CA TYR A 442 32.76 15.98 -22.11
C TYR A 442 32.33 17.20 -22.94
N ILE A 443 32.11 18.32 -22.27
CA ILE A 443 31.75 19.60 -22.89
C ILE A 443 33.03 20.41 -23.11
N SER A 444 33.27 20.87 -24.33
CA SER A 444 34.34 21.82 -24.68
C SER A 444 33.71 23.19 -24.86
N ARG A 445 33.59 23.92 -23.75
CA ARG A 445 32.89 25.21 -23.68
C ARG A 445 33.49 26.26 -24.62
N GLU A 446 34.83 26.38 -24.67
CA GLU A 446 35.53 27.30 -25.59
C GLU A 446 35.19 27.08 -27.07
N ARG A 447 34.87 25.83 -27.45
CA ARG A 447 34.56 25.45 -28.83
C ARG A 447 33.06 25.32 -29.09
N GLY A 448 32.22 25.44 -28.06
CA GLY A 448 30.77 25.23 -28.15
C GLY A 448 30.40 23.84 -28.66
N ILE A 449 31.18 22.80 -28.33
CA ILE A 449 30.94 21.41 -28.76
C ILE A 449 30.90 20.45 -27.57
N VAL A 450 30.10 19.40 -27.71
CA VAL A 450 30.11 18.22 -26.86
C VAL A 450 30.85 17.11 -27.59
N VAL A 451 31.85 16.52 -26.94
CA VAL A 451 32.65 15.42 -27.47
C VAL A 451 32.19 14.13 -26.82
N LEU A 452 31.49 13.30 -27.58
CA LEU A 452 30.96 12.01 -27.16
C LEU A 452 32.01 10.90 -27.20
N SER A 453 31.82 9.89 -26.36
CA SER A 453 32.61 8.66 -26.39
C SER A 453 32.41 7.91 -27.71
N LYS A 454 33.50 7.53 -28.37
CA LYS A 454 33.47 6.66 -29.56
C LYS A 454 32.86 5.28 -29.27
N ASN A 455 33.04 4.79 -28.04
CA ASN A 455 32.52 3.50 -27.59
C ASN A 455 31.34 3.73 -26.65
N GLY A 456 30.13 3.62 -27.18
CA GLY A 456 28.90 3.69 -26.38
C GLY A 456 28.62 5.07 -25.79
N ALA A 457 28.54 6.10 -26.64
CA ALA A 457 28.17 7.47 -26.27
C ALA A 457 26.89 7.55 -25.41
N PHE A 458 25.95 6.64 -25.63
CA PHE A 458 24.74 6.50 -24.83
C PHE A 458 24.66 5.04 -24.33
N PRO A 459 24.84 4.79 -23.02
CA PRO A 459 24.70 3.45 -22.46
C PRO A 459 23.33 2.84 -22.79
N GLY A 460 23.31 1.50 -22.94
CA GLY A 460 22.10 0.77 -23.28
C GLY A 460 21.09 0.82 -22.15
N THR A 461 19.94 1.45 -22.41
CA THR A 461 18.80 1.53 -21.48
C THR A 461 17.74 0.46 -21.79
N GLY A 462 17.81 -0.20 -22.94
CA GLY A 462 16.77 -1.11 -23.43
C GLY A 462 15.52 -0.39 -23.98
N ILE A 463 15.56 0.95 -24.12
CA ILE A 463 14.53 1.82 -24.69
C ILE A 463 14.98 2.39 -26.04
#